data_AF-A0AA39IYP6-F1
#
_entry.id   AF-A0AA39IYP6-F1
#
_cell.length_a   1.000
_cell.length_b   1.000
_cell.length_c   1.000
_cell.angle_alpha   90.00
_cell.angle_beta   90.00
_cell.angle_gamma   90.00
#
_symmetry.space_group_name_H-M   'P 1'
#
loop_
_entity.id
_entity.type
_entity.pdbx_description
1 polymer ?
#
loop_
_entity_poly.entity_id
_entity_poly.type
_entity_poly.pdbx_seq_one_letter_code
_entity_poly.pdbx_strand_id
1 'polypeptide(L)'
;MPVRQGKGCLCPYLTTGLCHVEPGQNLHRFSVYHAKLLDRLRECQLVCVFCQTFNLYLQATLGDSRANAPSPPFEEAGSTSGVWAAYLNESGNYDTDMIAEQRGEVNILLVFAGLFSAVVTAFIVQSSPNLEPNYQQMSALLLFDQINIQRGLANGTSIDDITTSGTDPSAPFTPDPIDWFVNALWFMSLTLSLVAAFFAMLVDAWYCHYLSPISGQCQVRVLTRHLRYRGLIIWGVRFSITILQFLLHTSLVTFLYGLVLY
;
A
#
# COMPACT_ATOMS: atom_id res chain seq x y z
N MET A 1 -48.28 17.75 -26.73
CA MET A 1 -47.27 17.63 -27.81
C MET A 1 -46.28 18.79 -27.69
N PRO A 2 -44.98 18.66 -28.00
CA PRO A 2 -44.11 17.47 -27.94
C PRO A 2 -42.65 17.73 -27.44
N VAL A 3 -42.02 16.65 -26.94
CA VAL A 3 -40.66 16.10 -27.20
C VAL A 3 -39.44 17.03 -27.44
N ARG A 4 -38.37 16.82 -26.66
CA ARG A 4 -37.04 16.48 -27.24
C ARG A 4 -36.20 15.56 -26.34
N GLN A 5 -35.84 14.42 -26.91
CA GLN A 5 -34.88 13.43 -26.43
C GLN A 5 -33.42 13.86 -26.70
N GLY A 6 -32.48 13.24 -25.99
CA GLY A 6 -31.10 13.05 -26.44
C GLY A 6 -30.30 12.07 -25.57
N LYS A 7 -30.32 10.78 -25.95
CA LYS A 7 -29.21 9.77 -26.05
C LYS A 7 -28.05 9.87 -25.05
N GLY A 8 -27.58 8.85 -24.32
CA GLY A 8 -27.60 7.39 -24.49
C GLY A 8 -26.16 6.85 -24.32
N CYS A 9 -25.97 5.82 -23.49
CA CYS A 9 -24.96 4.76 -23.67
C CYS A 9 -25.51 3.48 -23.04
N LEU A 10 -26.27 2.74 -23.85
CA LEU A 10 -26.70 1.37 -23.58
C LEU A 10 -25.54 0.43 -23.93
N CYS A 11 -25.18 -0.47 -23.01
CA CYS A 11 -24.51 -1.72 -23.36
C CYS A 11 -25.60 -2.82 -23.39
N PRO A 12 -25.95 -3.40 -24.55
CA PRO A 12 -27.14 -4.20 -24.72
C PRO A 12 -26.83 -5.71 -24.67
N TYR A 13 -26.80 -6.36 -23.50
CA TYR A 13 -26.78 -7.83 -23.43
C TYR A 13 -27.30 -8.43 -22.12
N LEU A 14 -28.29 -7.81 -21.46
CA LEU A 14 -28.82 -8.42 -20.22
C LEU A 14 -30.34 -8.29 -20.01
N THR A 15 -31.12 -8.32 -21.08
CA THR A 15 -32.59 -8.39 -20.93
C THR A 15 -33.24 -9.18 -22.06
N THR A 16 -33.02 -10.50 -22.06
CA THR A 16 -34.02 -11.51 -22.47
C THR A 16 -33.46 -12.91 -22.20
N GLY A 17 -34.15 -13.69 -21.38
CA GLY A 17 -33.88 -15.14 -21.25
C GLY A 17 -33.87 -15.71 -19.85
N LEU A 18 -34.85 -15.37 -19.01
CA LEU A 18 -35.14 -16.11 -17.78
C LEU A 18 -36.60 -16.57 -17.84
N CYS A 19 -36.85 -17.60 -18.65
CA CYS A 19 -38.06 -18.44 -18.63
C CYS A 19 -37.86 -19.71 -19.47
N HIS A 20 -36.87 -20.54 -19.13
CA HIS A 20 -36.94 -22.01 -19.26
C HIS A 20 -35.63 -22.61 -18.72
N VAL A 21 -35.70 -23.38 -17.64
CA VAL A 21 -34.56 -24.20 -17.18
C VAL A 21 -35.00 -25.66 -17.28
N GLU A 22 -34.44 -26.37 -18.25
CA GLU A 22 -34.43 -27.84 -18.28
C GLU A 22 -33.46 -28.38 -17.21
N PRO A 23 -33.81 -29.47 -16.49
CA PRO A 23 -32.97 -30.02 -15.45
C PRO A 23 -32.02 -31.07 -16.01
N GLY A 24 -30.72 -30.80 -15.92
CA GLY A 24 -29.68 -31.83 -16.01
C GLY A 24 -28.58 -31.51 -17.01
N GLN A 25 -27.41 -31.10 -16.49
CA GLN A 25 -26.04 -31.29 -17.03
C GLN A 25 -25.05 -30.14 -16.72
N ASN A 26 -25.42 -29.11 -15.96
CA ASN A 26 -24.55 -27.93 -15.79
C ASN A 26 -23.82 -27.78 -14.44
N LEU A 27 -23.81 -28.78 -13.54
CA LEU A 27 -23.09 -28.64 -12.26
C LEU A 27 -21.57 -28.76 -12.39
N HIS A 28 -21.05 -29.64 -13.27
CA HIS A 28 -19.61 -29.93 -13.31
C HIS A 28 -18.80 -28.85 -14.04
N ARG A 29 -19.42 -28.11 -14.96
CA ARG A 29 -18.76 -27.02 -15.69
C ARG A 29 -18.71 -25.74 -14.85
N PHE A 30 -19.72 -25.49 -14.00
CA PHE A 30 -19.78 -24.34 -13.09
C PHE A 30 -18.67 -24.39 -12.02
N SER A 31 -18.35 -25.59 -11.50
CA SER A 31 -17.31 -25.78 -10.48
C SER A 31 -15.89 -25.43 -10.96
N VAL A 32 -15.57 -25.70 -12.23
CA VAL A 32 -14.21 -25.51 -12.77
C VAL A 32 -13.95 -24.04 -13.12
N TYR A 33 -14.96 -23.31 -13.59
CA TYR A 33 -14.85 -21.86 -13.79
C TYR A 33 -14.81 -21.09 -12.47
N HIS A 34 -15.54 -21.54 -11.44
CA HIS A 34 -15.53 -20.91 -10.11
C HIS A 34 -14.18 -21.07 -9.40
N ALA A 35 -13.54 -22.24 -9.49
CA ALA A 35 -12.23 -22.49 -8.89
C ALA A 35 -11.10 -21.69 -9.56
N LYS A 36 -11.07 -21.63 -10.90
CA LYS A 36 -10.07 -20.84 -11.64
C LYS A 36 -10.29 -19.33 -11.53
N LEU A 37 -11.53 -18.88 -11.33
CA LEU A 37 -11.84 -17.47 -11.07
C LEU A 37 -11.42 -17.07 -9.65
N LEU A 38 -11.62 -17.94 -8.65
CA LEU A 38 -11.20 -17.72 -7.26
C LEU A 38 -9.67 -17.70 -7.10
N ASP A 39 -8.92 -18.53 -7.83
CA ASP A 39 -7.45 -18.50 -7.78
C ASP A 39 -6.88 -17.26 -8.47
N ARG A 40 -7.43 -16.85 -9.63
CA ARG A 40 -6.97 -15.62 -10.31
C ARG A 40 -7.42 -14.34 -9.59
N LEU A 41 -8.44 -14.42 -8.74
CA LEU A 41 -8.88 -13.32 -7.87
C LEU A 41 -7.95 -13.15 -6.67
N ARG A 42 -7.29 -14.19 -6.15
CA ARG A 42 -6.46 -14.13 -4.94
C ARG A 42 -5.21 -13.25 -5.10
N GLU A 43 -4.60 -13.22 -6.28
CA GLU A 43 -3.34 -12.49 -6.52
C GLU A 43 -3.52 -10.98 -6.81
N CYS A 44 -4.72 -10.52 -7.19
CA CYS A 44 -5.03 -9.10 -7.44
C CYS A 44 -5.73 -8.39 -6.26
N GLN A 45 -5.93 -9.06 -5.12
CA GLN A 45 -6.88 -8.62 -4.08
C GLN A 45 -6.49 -7.38 -3.27
N LEU A 46 -5.20 -7.12 -3.04
CA LEU A 46 -4.84 -6.12 -2.04
C LEU A 46 -5.13 -4.68 -2.50
N VAL A 47 -4.95 -4.41 -3.80
CA VAL A 47 -5.17 -3.07 -4.37
C VAL A 47 -6.58 -2.92 -4.96
N CYS A 48 -7.12 -3.97 -5.60
CA CYS A 48 -8.45 -3.89 -6.22
C CYS A 48 -9.58 -3.86 -5.20
N VAL A 49 -9.48 -4.52 -4.04
CA VAL A 49 -10.61 -4.55 -3.09
C VAL A 49 -10.76 -3.24 -2.33
N PHE A 50 -9.66 -2.52 -2.07
CA PHE A 50 -9.70 -1.14 -1.57
C PHE A 50 -10.35 -0.17 -2.57
N CYS A 51 -10.16 -0.38 -3.88
CA CYS A 51 -10.82 0.40 -4.93
C CYS A 51 -12.30 0.00 -5.13
N GLN A 52 -12.62 -1.31 -5.05
CA GLN A 52 -13.97 -1.84 -5.25
C GLN A 52 -14.92 -1.53 -4.08
N THR A 53 -14.41 -1.42 -2.84
CA THR A 53 -15.23 -0.97 -1.69
C THR A 53 -15.53 0.53 -1.73
N PHE A 54 -14.69 1.34 -2.38
CA PHE A 54 -14.92 2.77 -2.57
C PHE A 54 -16.06 3.05 -3.58
N ASN A 55 -16.23 2.20 -4.61
CA ASN A 55 -17.21 2.39 -5.68
C ASN A 55 -18.64 1.94 -5.32
N LEU A 56 -18.81 1.13 -4.27
CA LEU A 56 -20.13 0.74 -3.75
C LEU A 56 -20.81 1.83 -2.89
N TYR A 57 -20.25 3.04 -2.82
CA TYR A 57 -20.65 4.11 -1.89
C TYR A 57 -21.57 5.21 -2.49
N LEU A 58 -22.14 5.05 -3.69
CA LEU A 58 -23.06 6.05 -4.27
C LEU A 58 -24.55 5.66 -4.24
N GLN A 59 -25.02 4.88 -3.26
CA GLN A 59 -26.46 4.59 -3.20
C GLN A 59 -26.95 4.26 -1.79
N ALA A 60 -27.14 5.28 -0.95
CA ALA A 60 -28.18 5.27 0.10
C ALA A 60 -28.23 6.61 0.83
N THR A 61 -28.87 7.60 0.20
CA THR A 61 -29.38 8.77 0.92
C THR A 61 -30.90 8.63 1.06
N LEU A 62 -31.38 8.91 2.28
CA LEU A 62 -32.70 9.44 2.70
C LEU A 62 -33.33 8.65 3.87
N GLY A 63 -33.63 9.37 4.96
CA GLY A 63 -34.76 9.01 5.83
C GLY A 63 -34.52 9.06 7.34
N ASP A 64 -34.75 10.24 7.92
CA ASP A 64 -35.33 10.61 9.24
C ASP A 64 -34.85 9.94 10.54
N SER A 65 -34.42 10.78 11.50
CA SER A 65 -34.01 10.43 12.86
C SER A 65 -35.06 10.90 13.85
N ARG A 66 -35.82 9.97 14.45
CA ARG A 66 -36.63 10.26 15.63
C ARG A 66 -36.21 9.36 16.79
N ALA A 67 -36.12 9.99 17.96
CA ALA A 67 -35.80 9.36 19.24
C ALA A 67 -36.81 8.25 19.57
N ASN A 68 -36.33 7.05 19.86
CA ASN A 68 -37.18 5.89 20.14
C ASN A 68 -37.54 5.84 21.63
N ALA A 69 -38.85 5.84 21.91
CA ALA A 69 -39.46 5.52 23.19
C ALA A 69 -39.41 4.00 23.47
N PRO A 70 -39.50 3.54 24.73
CA PRO A 70 -39.54 2.11 25.04
C PRO A 70 -40.73 1.41 24.35
N SER A 71 -40.45 0.27 23.72
CA SER A 71 -41.45 -0.53 22.99
C SER A 71 -42.41 -1.25 23.93
N PRO A 72 -43.68 -1.46 23.54
CA PRO A 72 -44.63 -2.27 24.31
C PRO A 72 -44.12 -3.72 24.44
N PRO A 73 -44.61 -4.47 25.45
CA PRO A 73 -44.21 -5.86 25.64
C PRO A 73 -44.51 -6.68 24.37
N PHE A 74 -43.77 -7.78 24.14
CA PHE A 74 -43.92 -8.70 23.00
C PHE A 74 -43.50 -8.17 21.61
N GLU A 75 -43.11 -6.90 21.47
CA GLU A 75 -42.66 -6.30 20.20
C GLU A 75 -41.15 -6.00 20.18
N GLU A 76 -40.38 -6.78 20.95
CA GLU A 76 -38.96 -6.56 21.20
C GLU A 76 -38.05 -6.79 19.97
N ALA A 77 -38.55 -7.49 18.94
CA ALA A 77 -37.88 -7.67 17.65
C ALA A 77 -38.32 -6.67 16.57
N GLY A 78 -39.26 -5.76 16.88
CA GLY A 78 -39.77 -4.76 15.94
C GLY A 78 -38.67 -3.82 15.42
N SER A 79 -38.85 -3.26 14.22
CA SER A 79 -37.86 -2.40 13.55
C SER A 79 -37.50 -1.12 14.34
N THR A 80 -38.35 -0.72 15.28
CA THR A 80 -38.23 0.45 16.18
C THR A 80 -37.96 0.07 17.64
N SER A 81 -37.76 -1.20 17.96
CA SER A 81 -37.52 -1.68 19.32
C SER A 81 -36.29 -1.04 19.97
N GLY A 82 -36.40 -0.71 21.26
CA GLY A 82 -35.30 -0.20 22.08
C GLY A 82 -34.10 -1.15 22.18
N VAL A 83 -34.32 -2.45 21.95
CA VAL A 83 -33.26 -3.48 21.93
C VAL A 83 -32.22 -3.19 20.85
N TRP A 84 -32.63 -2.72 19.67
CA TRP A 84 -31.69 -2.37 18.60
C TRP A 84 -30.84 -1.15 18.95
N ALA A 85 -31.41 -0.18 19.67
CA ALA A 85 -30.69 1.00 20.14
C ALA A 85 -29.68 0.63 21.23
N ALA A 86 -30.07 -0.20 22.20
CA ALA A 86 -29.16 -0.71 23.23
C ALA A 86 -28.01 -1.54 22.62
N TYR A 87 -28.31 -2.42 21.66
CA TYR A 87 -27.30 -3.16 20.93
C TYR A 87 -26.34 -2.25 20.15
N LEU A 88 -26.86 -1.26 19.41
CA LEU A 88 -26.02 -0.31 18.65
C LEU A 88 -25.12 0.51 19.57
N ASN A 89 -25.59 0.87 20.77
CA ASN A 89 -24.80 1.61 21.75
C ASN A 89 -23.65 0.75 22.29
N GLU A 90 -23.96 -0.45 22.80
CA GLU A 90 -22.96 -1.36 23.37
C GLU A 90 -21.92 -1.78 22.33
N SER A 91 -22.41 -2.17 21.15
CA SER A 91 -21.55 -2.57 20.06
C SER A 91 -20.72 -1.36 19.55
N GLY A 92 -21.26 -0.15 19.55
CA GLY A 92 -20.55 1.08 19.18
C GLY A 92 -19.33 1.34 20.07
N ASN A 93 -19.50 1.15 21.38
CA ASN A 93 -18.41 1.27 22.36
C ASN A 93 -17.32 0.22 22.10
N TYR A 94 -17.70 -1.04 21.95
CA TYR A 94 -16.75 -2.13 21.67
C TYR A 94 -15.92 -1.90 20.40
N ASP A 95 -16.55 -1.48 19.30
CA ASP A 95 -15.86 -1.22 18.04
C ASP A 95 -14.88 -0.05 18.16
N THR A 96 -15.27 1.00 18.90
CA THR A 96 -14.44 2.19 19.10
C THR A 96 -13.19 1.84 19.88
N ASP A 97 -13.33 1.10 20.98
CA ASP A 97 -12.20 0.68 21.82
C ASP A 97 -11.25 -0.24 21.04
N MET A 98 -11.78 -1.25 20.35
CA MET A 98 -10.99 -2.18 19.54
C MET A 98 -10.21 -1.45 18.42
N ILE A 99 -10.84 -0.51 17.72
CA ILE A 99 -10.21 0.25 16.63
C ILE A 99 -9.19 1.25 17.18
N ALA A 100 -9.45 1.86 18.33
CA ALA A 100 -8.52 2.81 18.95
C ALA A 100 -7.18 2.13 19.29
N GLU A 101 -7.21 0.92 19.86
CA GLU A 101 -6.01 0.13 20.14
C GLU A 101 -5.23 -0.18 18.85
N GLN A 102 -5.91 -0.72 17.84
CA GLN A 102 -5.29 -1.12 16.57
C GLN A 102 -4.71 0.06 15.78
N ARG A 103 -5.39 1.21 15.79
CA ARG A 103 -4.87 2.44 15.20
C ARG A 103 -3.62 2.95 15.90
N GLY A 104 -3.57 2.83 17.23
CA GLY A 104 -2.40 3.18 18.02
C GLY A 104 -1.17 2.46 17.49
N GLU A 105 -1.26 1.14 17.32
CA GLU A 105 -0.17 0.31 16.77
C GLU A 105 0.22 0.72 15.35
N VAL A 106 -0.75 0.88 14.44
CA VAL A 106 -0.48 1.27 13.05
C VAL A 106 0.19 2.65 12.95
N ASN A 107 -0.24 3.60 13.78
CA ASN A 107 0.34 4.95 13.78
C ASN A 107 1.79 4.95 14.29
N ILE A 108 2.10 4.15 15.32
CA ILE A 108 3.47 3.97 15.80
C ILE A 108 4.37 3.42 14.69
N LEU A 109 3.89 2.42 13.95
CA LEU A 109 4.62 1.84 12.82
C LEU A 109 4.83 2.85 11.69
N LEU A 110 3.84 3.69 11.40
CA LEU A 110 3.94 4.73 10.38
C LEU A 110 5.01 5.78 10.74
N VAL A 111 5.06 6.21 12.01
CA VAL A 111 6.09 7.15 12.49
C VAL A 111 7.47 6.51 12.37
N PHE A 112 7.61 5.24 12.76
CA PHE A 112 8.87 4.51 12.61
C PHE A 112 9.29 4.40 11.14
N ALA A 113 8.37 4.06 10.23
CA ALA A 113 8.63 4.00 8.79
C ALA A 113 9.10 5.35 8.23
N GLY A 114 8.48 6.46 8.65
CA GLY A 114 8.89 7.81 8.25
C GLY A 114 10.31 8.15 8.70
N LEU A 115 10.61 7.91 9.99
CA LEU A 115 11.95 8.14 10.55
C LEU A 115 13.00 7.28 9.86
N PHE A 116 12.73 5.98 9.71
CA PHE A 116 13.62 5.05 9.04
C PHE A 116 13.88 5.46 7.58
N SER A 117 12.85 5.89 6.85
CA SER A 117 13.01 6.36 5.47
C SER A 117 13.92 7.59 5.39
N ALA A 118 13.83 8.52 6.34
CA ALA A 118 14.72 9.67 6.41
C ALA A 118 16.18 9.25 6.64
N VAL A 119 16.42 8.31 7.56
CA VAL A 119 17.76 7.77 7.84
C VAL A 119 18.32 7.08 6.58
N VAL A 120 17.56 6.15 5.97
CA VAL A 120 18.00 5.45 4.75
C VAL A 120 18.28 6.43 3.60
N THR A 121 17.45 7.45 3.43
CA THR A 121 17.67 8.48 2.41
C THR A 121 19.00 9.21 2.60
N ALA A 122 19.39 9.50 3.85
CA ALA A 122 20.69 10.14 4.13
C ALA A 122 21.88 9.24 3.76
N PHE A 123 21.76 7.93 3.91
CA PHE A 123 22.77 6.97 3.45
C PHE A 123 22.80 6.88 1.92
N ILE A 124 21.65 6.81 1.26
CA ILE A 124 21.55 6.80 -0.20
C ILE A 124 22.20 8.06 -0.81
N VAL A 125 21.94 9.24 -0.23
CA VAL A 125 22.56 10.49 -0.69
C VAL A 125 24.09 10.45 -0.56
N GLN A 126 24.62 9.75 0.44
CA GLN A 126 26.06 9.60 0.64
C GLN A 126 26.69 8.54 -0.27
N SER A 127 26.00 7.44 -0.59
CA SER A 127 26.55 6.37 -1.45
C SER A 127 26.26 6.53 -2.93
N SER A 128 25.22 7.28 -3.31
CA SER A 128 24.88 7.49 -4.73
C SER A 128 26.06 8.07 -5.54
N PRO A 129 26.90 8.98 -5.00
CA PRO A 129 28.09 9.44 -5.71
C PRO A 129 29.11 8.33 -6.03
N ASN A 130 29.13 7.21 -5.32
CA ASN A 130 30.03 6.08 -5.64
C ASN A 130 29.63 5.39 -6.96
N LEU A 131 28.39 5.58 -7.42
CA LEU A 131 27.90 5.07 -8.70
C LEU A 131 28.23 6.00 -9.87
N GLU A 132 28.89 7.12 -9.62
CA GLU A 132 29.28 8.10 -10.63
C GLU A 132 30.80 8.28 -10.65
N PRO A 133 31.38 8.70 -11.81
CA PRO A 133 32.79 9.00 -11.88
C PRO A 133 33.16 10.18 -10.98
N ASN A 134 34.17 10.02 -10.12
CA ASN A 134 34.70 11.11 -9.32
C ASN A 134 35.63 12.01 -10.15
N TYR A 135 35.04 12.97 -10.87
CA TYR A 135 35.79 13.93 -11.70
C TYR A 135 36.77 14.80 -10.89
N GLN A 136 36.53 15.03 -9.59
CA GLN A 136 37.45 15.79 -8.74
C GLN A 136 38.73 15.01 -8.48
N GLN A 137 38.61 13.73 -8.12
CA GLN A 137 39.76 12.86 -7.94
C GLN A 137 40.49 12.63 -9.27
N MET A 138 39.73 12.43 -10.34
CA MET A 138 40.28 12.24 -11.68
C MET A 138 41.07 13.45 -12.17
N SER A 139 40.53 14.67 -12.00
CA SER A 139 41.25 15.90 -12.35
C SER A 139 42.50 16.13 -11.49
N ALA A 140 42.47 15.79 -10.21
CA ALA A 140 43.64 15.86 -9.34
C ALA A 140 44.76 14.89 -9.78
N LEU A 141 44.40 13.65 -10.19
CA LEU A 141 45.36 12.68 -10.73
C LEU A 141 45.96 13.14 -12.06
N LEU A 142 45.13 13.64 -12.98
CA LEU A 142 45.60 14.16 -14.26
C LEU A 142 46.51 15.39 -14.10
N LEU A 143 46.19 16.29 -13.16
CA LEU A 143 47.05 17.43 -12.83
C LEU A 143 48.38 16.98 -12.20
N PHE A 144 48.34 15.98 -11.33
CA PHE A 144 49.54 15.39 -10.74
C PHE A 144 50.44 14.76 -11.81
N ASP A 145 49.86 14.02 -12.76
CA ASP A 145 50.58 13.47 -13.91
C ASP A 145 51.20 14.56 -14.77
N GLN A 146 50.48 15.65 -15.04
CA GLN A 146 51.02 16.78 -15.79
C GLN A 146 52.23 17.42 -15.09
N ILE A 147 52.18 17.58 -13.76
CA ILE A 147 53.29 18.11 -12.96
C ILE A 147 54.49 17.16 -12.98
N ASN A 148 54.25 15.85 -12.88
CA ASN A 148 55.31 14.84 -12.94
C ASN A 148 56.00 14.82 -14.31
N ILE A 149 55.23 14.92 -15.39
CA ILE A 149 55.76 15.02 -16.77
C ILE A 149 56.63 16.28 -16.91
N GLN A 150 56.14 17.43 -16.47
CA GLN A 150 56.91 18.69 -16.53
C GLN A 150 58.22 18.61 -15.74
N ARG A 151 58.19 18.02 -14.54
CA ARG A 151 59.40 17.82 -13.71
C ARG A 151 60.39 16.84 -14.33
N GLY A 152 59.91 15.73 -14.88
CA GLY A 152 60.75 14.72 -15.53
C GLY A 152 61.46 15.30 -16.76
N LEU A 153 60.71 16.01 -17.62
CA LEU A 153 61.27 16.71 -18.78
C LEU A 153 62.33 17.74 -18.36
N ALA A 154 62.10 18.49 -17.28
CA ALA A 154 63.09 19.44 -16.76
C ALA A 154 64.37 18.77 -16.21
N ASN A 155 64.25 17.54 -15.70
CA ASN A 155 65.38 16.74 -15.22
C ASN A 155 66.05 15.89 -16.32
N GLY A 156 65.58 15.97 -17.57
CA GLY A 156 66.12 15.21 -18.69
C GLY A 156 65.78 13.72 -18.69
N THR A 157 64.75 13.30 -17.95
CA THR A 157 64.26 11.91 -18.00
C THR A 157 63.45 11.68 -19.28
N SER A 158 63.54 10.48 -19.86
CA SER A 158 62.70 10.09 -20.99
C SER A 158 61.22 10.08 -20.59
N ILE A 159 60.32 10.42 -21.52
CA ILE A 159 58.87 10.41 -21.29
C ILE A 159 58.37 9.01 -20.89
N ASP A 160 59.00 7.96 -21.46
CA ASP A 160 58.63 6.56 -21.19
C ASP A 160 58.98 6.10 -19.77
N ASP A 161 59.90 6.79 -19.08
CA ASP A 161 60.31 6.48 -17.71
C ASP A 161 59.44 7.18 -16.65
N ILE A 162 58.51 8.05 -17.07
CA ILE A 162 57.66 8.83 -16.16
C ILE A 162 56.43 8.01 -15.79
N THR A 163 56.33 7.61 -14.52
CA THR A 163 55.14 6.92 -13.99
C THR A 163 53.94 7.88 -13.96
N THR A 164 52.90 7.56 -14.72
CA THR A 164 51.60 8.25 -14.70
C THR A 164 50.56 7.40 -13.98
N SER A 165 49.47 8.02 -13.55
CA SER A 165 48.35 7.36 -12.85
C SER A 165 47.58 6.36 -13.72
N GLY A 166 47.79 6.34 -15.04
CA GLY A 166 47.09 5.45 -15.98
C GLY A 166 45.60 5.78 -16.16
N THR A 167 45.18 6.96 -15.73
CA THR A 167 43.78 7.39 -15.69
C THR A 167 43.30 7.84 -17.09
N ASP A 168 42.29 7.18 -17.66
CA ASP A 168 41.68 7.55 -18.95
C ASP A 168 40.28 8.20 -18.77
N PRO A 169 40.12 9.51 -19.08
CA PRO A 169 38.83 10.21 -19.00
C PRO A 169 37.81 9.80 -20.05
N SER A 170 38.22 9.07 -21.09
CA SER A 170 37.33 8.62 -22.17
C SER A 170 36.84 7.18 -21.95
N ALA A 171 37.40 6.46 -20.97
CA ALA A 171 37.01 5.09 -20.69
C ALA A 171 35.57 5.03 -20.12
N PRO A 172 34.77 4.03 -20.50
CA PRO A 172 33.44 3.85 -19.93
C PRO A 172 33.54 3.54 -18.44
N PHE A 173 32.82 4.30 -17.63
CA PHE A 173 32.78 4.08 -16.19
C PHE A 173 31.94 2.84 -15.85
N THR A 174 32.52 1.96 -15.03
CA THR A 174 31.83 0.81 -14.46
C THR A 174 31.94 0.88 -12.94
N PRO A 175 30.83 1.07 -12.21
CA PRO A 175 30.87 1.12 -10.74
C PRO A 175 31.31 -0.23 -10.17
N ASP A 176 31.87 -0.19 -8.95
CA ASP A 176 32.18 -1.41 -8.22
C ASP A 176 30.89 -2.24 -8.00
N PRO A 177 30.90 -3.55 -8.30
CA PRO A 177 29.77 -4.43 -8.01
C PRO A 177 29.24 -4.34 -6.57
N ILE A 178 30.11 -4.09 -5.59
CA ILE A 178 29.72 -3.93 -4.19
C ILE A 178 28.95 -2.62 -3.98
N ASP A 179 29.46 -1.49 -4.50
CA ASP A 179 28.77 -0.19 -4.41
C ASP A 179 27.39 -0.24 -5.08
N TRP A 180 27.29 -0.89 -6.24
CA TRP A 180 26.02 -1.12 -6.92
C TRP A 180 25.03 -1.91 -6.06
N PHE A 181 25.51 -3.00 -5.45
CA PHE A 181 24.67 -3.88 -4.64
C PHE A 181 24.22 -3.22 -3.33
N VAL A 182 25.10 -2.48 -2.66
CA VAL A 182 24.76 -1.71 -1.45
C VAL A 182 23.68 -0.67 -1.74
N ASN A 183 23.85 0.12 -2.80
CA ASN A 183 22.85 1.11 -3.19
C ASN A 183 21.50 0.45 -3.51
N ALA A 184 21.51 -0.68 -4.23
CA ALA A 184 20.30 -1.45 -4.51
C ALA A 184 19.59 -1.94 -3.23
N LEU A 185 20.33 -2.46 -2.25
CA LEU A 185 19.78 -2.87 -0.95
C LEU A 185 19.15 -1.71 -0.19
N TRP A 186 19.78 -0.54 -0.19
CA TRP A 186 19.24 0.64 0.48
C TRP A 186 17.98 1.17 -0.22
N PHE A 187 17.94 1.23 -1.55
CA PHE A 187 16.72 1.55 -2.29
C PHE A 187 15.59 0.53 -2.03
N MET A 188 15.91 -0.77 -1.97
CA MET A 188 14.94 -1.81 -1.62
C MET A 188 14.41 -1.64 -0.19
N SER A 189 15.27 -1.30 0.77
CA SER A 189 14.82 -1.03 2.14
C SER A 189 13.88 0.18 2.21
N LEU A 190 14.23 1.28 1.50
CA LEU A 190 13.42 2.50 1.45
C LEU A 190 12.04 2.25 0.83
N THR A 191 12.01 1.55 -0.31
CA THR A 191 10.76 1.23 -1.00
C THR A 191 9.86 0.34 -0.14
N LEU A 192 10.41 -0.66 0.54
CA LEU A 192 9.65 -1.53 1.42
C LEU A 192 9.05 -0.77 2.62
N SER A 193 9.80 0.18 3.18
CA SER A 193 9.31 1.08 4.23
C SER A 193 8.17 1.98 3.73
N LEU A 194 8.30 2.56 2.53
CA LEU A 194 7.24 3.38 1.92
C LEU A 194 5.97 2.58 1.62
N VAL A 195 6.13 1.34 1.15
CA VAL A 195 5.00 0.43 0.93
C VAL A 195 4.30 0.12 2.25
N ALA A 196 5.04 -0.15 3.32
CA ALA A 196 4.46 -0.34 4.66
C ALA A 196 3.70 0.91 5.13
N ALA A 197 4.26 2.11 4.94
CA ALA A 197 3.61 3.38 5.26
C ALA A 197 2.34 3.62 4.45
N PHE A 198 2.35 3.28 3.16
CA PHE A 198 1.17 3.38 2.30
C PHE A 198 0.04 2.46 2.79
N PHE A 199 0.36 1.21 3.14
CA PHE A 199 -0.64 0.30 3.71
C PHE A 199 -1.15 0.78 5.08
N ALA A 200 -0.28 1.34 5.92
CA ALA A 200 -0.68 1.93 7.20
C ALA A 200 -1.69 3.07 7.02
N MET A 201 -1.43 3.99 6.10
CA MET A 201 -2.36 5.08 5.78
C MET A 201 -3.70 4.56 5.23
N LEU A 202 -3.66 3.50 4.43
CA LEU A 202 -4.85 2.90 3.84
C LEU A 202 -5.74 2.21 4.89
N VAL A 203 -5.11 1.51 5.84
CA VAL A 203 -5.78 0.92 7.00
C VAL A 203 -6.37 2.01 7.90
N ASP A 204 -5.63 3.09 8.15
CA ASP A 204 -6.11 4.22 8.96
C ASP A 204 -7.33 4.93 8.33
N ALA A 205 -7.27 5.16 7.01
CA ALA A 205 -8.39 5.71 6.24
C ALA A 205 -9.63 4.80 6.30
N TRP A 206 -9.43 3.48 6.25
CA TRP A 206 -10.53 2.51 6.36
C TRP A 206 -11.19 2.53 7.74
N TYR A 207 -10.39 2.59 8.80
CA TYR A 207 -10.95 2.73 10.14
C TYR A 207 -11.74 4.03 10.31
N CYS A 208 -11.33 5.12 9.64
CA CYS A 208 -12.03 6.41 9.73
C CYS A 208 -13.42 6.28 9.13
N HIS A 209 -13.49 5.52 8.05
CA HIS A 209 -14.74 5.20 7.40
C HIS A 209 -15.62 4.25 8.23
N TYR A 210 -15.02 3.23 8.85
CA TYR A 210 -15.76 2.24 9.65
C TYR A 210 -16.51 2.91 10.81
N LEU A 211 -15.85 3.83 11.51
CA LEU A 211 -16.40 4.60 12.62
C LEU A 211 -17.36 5.72 12.18
N SER A 212 -17.46 5.99 10.87
CA SER A 212 -18.36 7.03 10.36
C SER A 212 -19.82 6.70 10.70
N PRO A 213 -20.56 7.63 11.32
CA PRO A 213 -21.92 7.38 11.76
C PRO A 213 -22.84 7.03 10.58
N ILE A 214 -23.48 5.87 10.66
CA ILE A 214 -24.49 5.42 9.69
C ILE A 214 -25.83 6.06 10.05
N SER A 215 -26.34 6.91 9.16
CA SER A 215 -27.68 7.51 9.27
C SER A 215 -28.76 6.56 8.70
N GLY A 216 -29.88 6.39 9.41
CA GLY A 216 -31.02 5.57 8.97
C GLY A 216 -31.78 4.87 10.11
N GLN A 217 -32.80 4.06 9.77
CA GLN A 217 -33.57 3.26 10.74
C GLN A 217 -32.67 2.28 11.52
N CYS A 218 -32.93 2.09 12.82
CA CYS A 218 -32.07 1.30 13.71
C CYS A 218 -31.79 -0.12 13.19
N GLN A 219 -32.79 -0.81 12.64
CA GLN A 219 -32.61 -2.15 12.08
C GLN A 219 -31.67 -2.18 10.87
N VAL A 220 -31.76 -1.18 9.97
CA VAL A 220 -30.86 -1.07 8.80
C VAL A 220 -29.44 -0.79 9.26
N ARG A 221 -29.26 0.09 10.25
CA ARG A 221 -27.95 0.40 10.85
C ARG A 221 -27.27 -0.84 11.44
N VAL A 222 -28.04 -1.69 12.14
CA VAL A 222 -27.54 -2.96 12.70
C VAL A 222 -27.11 -3.92 11.58
N LEU A 223 -27.92 -4.07 10.54
CA LEU A 223 -27.60 -4.97 9.42
C LEU A 223 -26.36 -4.50 8.65
N THR A 224 -26.27 -3.21 8.34
CA THR A 224 -25.11 -2.61 7.66
C THR A 224 -23.85 -2.76 8.50
N ARG A 225 -23.92 -2.50 9.80
CA ARG A 225 -22.82 -2.72 10.73
C ARG A 225 -22.40 -4.19 10.74
N HIS A 226 -23.35 -5.12 10.84
CA HIS A 226 -23.05 -6.56 10.87
C HIS A 226 -22.34 -7.02 9.59
N LEU A 227 -22.75 -6.50 8.42
CA LEU A 227 -22.07 -6.76 7.14
C LEU A 227 -20.64 -6.19 7.13
N ARG A 228 -20.44 -4.96 7.62
CA ARG A 228 -19.10 -4.34 7.76
C ARG A 228 -18.21 -5.13 8.72
N TYR A 229 -18.76 -5.55 9.86
CA TYR A 229 -18.06 -6.35 10.87
C TYR A 229 -17.68 -7.75 10.35
N ARG A 230 -18.59 -8.42 9.62
CA ARG A 230 -18.24 -9.66 8.92
C ARG A 230 -17.14 -9.43 7.89
N GLY A 231 -17.20 -8.32 7.15
CA GLY A 231 -16.12 -7.90 6.26
C GLY A 231 -14.79 -7.74 6.97
N LEU A 232 -14.77 -7.04 8.12
CA LEU A 232 -13.60 -6.85 8.99
C LEU A 232 -12.99 -8.17 9.48
N ILE A 233 -13.82 -9.11 9.93
CA ILE A 233 -13.36 -10.44 10.37
C ILE A 233 -12.82 -11.25 9.20
N ILE A 234 -13.50 -11.26 8.05
CA ILE A 234 -13.08 -12.01 6.85
C ILE A 234 -11.78 -11.45 6.27
N TRP A 235 -11.65 -10.12 6.23
CA TRP A 235 -10.45 -9.44 5.75
C TRP A 235 -9.29 -9.46 6.74
N GLY A 236 -9.53 -9.87 7.99
CA GLY A 236 -8.49 -10.10 8.97
C GLY A 236 -7.68 -8.84 9.23
N VAL A 237 -8.26 -7.85 9.91
CA VAL A 237 -7.51 -6.64 10.32
C VAL A 237 -6.22 -6.95 11.10
N ARG A 238 -6.23 -8.04 11.89
CA ARG A 238 -5.02 -8.57 12.55
C ARG A 238 -3.92 -9.01 11.57
N PHE A 239 -4.31 -9.50 10.40
CA PHE A 239 -3.39 -9.89 9.34
C PHE A 239 -2.71 -8.66 8.71
N SER A 240 -3.43 -7.54 8.57
CA SER A 240 -2.85 -6.28 8.08
C SER A 240 -1.72 -5.78 8.97
N ILE A 241 -1.95 -5.68 10.30
CA ILE A 241 -0.92 -5.23 11.26
C ILE A 241 0.31 -6.14 11.21
N THR A 242 0.10 -7.46 11.11
CA THR A 242 1.19 -8.44 11.01
C THR A 242 2.01 -8.25 9.72
N ILE A 243 1.35 -7.99 8.59
CA ILE A 243 2.04 -7.69 7.33
C ILE A 243 2.86 -6.41 7.44
N LEU A 244 2.29 -5.33 7.99
CA LEU A 244 3.00 -4.06 8.19
C LEU A 244 4.28 -4.26 9.00
N GLN A 245 4.17 -4.98 10.13
CA GLN A 245 5.30 -5.31 10.98
C GLN A 245 6.38 -6.09 10.21
N PHE A 246 5.96 -7.09 9.42
CA PHE A 246 6.87 -7.91 8.63
C PHE A 246 7.60 -7.11 7.55
N LEU A 247 6.91 -6.21 6.84
CA LEU A 247 7.51 -5.32 5.84
C LEU A 247 8.57 -4.41 6.48
N LEU A 248 8.26 -3.82 7.63
CA LEU A 248 9.19 -2.94 8.36
C LEU A 248 10.43 -3.69 8.87
N HIS A 249 10.26 -4.89 9.44
CA HIS A 249 11.40 -5.70 9.87
C HIS A 249 12.28 -6.12 8.71
N THR A 250 11.68 -6.57 7.61
CA THR A 250 12.41 -6.95 6.40
C THR A 250 13.18 -5.76 5.83
N SER A 251 12.59 -4.56 5.89
CA SER A 251 13.21 -3.31 5.47
C SER A 251 14.45 -2.99 6.33
N LEU A 252 14.31 -3.09 7.66
CA LEU A 252 15.40 -2.88 8.61
C LEU A 252 16.54 -3.89 8.40
N VAL A 253 16.23 -5.17 8.24
CA VAL A 253 17.24 -6.22 8.01
C VAL A 253 17.98 -5.99 6.70
N THR A 254 17.27 -5.62 5.64
CA THR A 254 17.88 -5.30 4.33
C THR A 254 18.81 -4.10 4.43
N PHE A 255 18.43 -3.06 5.17
CA PHE A 255 19.29 -1.90 5.41
C PHE A 255 20.53 -2.24 6.22
N LEU A 256 20.39 -2.99 7.32
CA LEU A 256 21.52 -3.43 8.14
C LEU A 256 22.49 -4.31 7.34
N TYR A 257 21.97 -5.16 6.46
CA TYR A 257 22.81 -5.96 5.57
C TYR A 257 23.61 -5.07 4.61
N GLY A 258 22.98 -4.04 4.02
CA GLY A 258 23.70 -3.04 3.23
C GLY A 258 24.76 -2.29 4.04
N LEU A 259 24.49 -1.98 5.32
CA LEU A 259 25.43 -1.31 6.22
C LEU A 259 26.67 -2.17 6.56
N VAL A 260 26.53 -3.49 6.63
CA VAL A 260 27.66 -4.40 6.88
C VAL A 260 28.58 -4.51 5.65
N LEU A 261 28.03 -4.30 4.45
CA LEU A 261 28.77 -4.36 3.19
C LEU A 261 29.42 -3.02 2.80
N TYR A 262 28.84 -1.90 3.25
CA TYR A 262 29.33 -0.54 3.05
C TYR A 262 30.49 -0.21 3.99
#